data_AF-A0A7T4N4I0-F1
#
_entry.id   AF-A0A7T4N4I0-F1
#
_cell.length_a   1.000
_cell.length_b   1.000
_cell.length_c   1.000
_cell.angle_alpha   90.00
_cell.angle_beta   90.00
_cell.angle_gamma   90.00
#
_symmetry.space_group_name_H-M   'P 1'
#
loop_
_entity.id
_entity.type
_entity.pdbx_description
1 polymer ?
#
loop_
_entity_poly.entity_id
_entity_poly.type
_entity_poly.pdbx_seq_one_letter_code
_entity_poly.pdbx_strand_id
1 'polypeptide(L)'
;MAEEQRANHERSNLTSSNKFELLLYRLGSVPGSDAHELYGINVFKVREISTMPPVTPIAGSSPFVMGAVDIRGQIIPVIDLPRLMGCEPTRGLNILLVTEFARSTQAFAVEEVDDIVRLEWNQVLSADGTAGGNLVTSIARIDGNTGDSRLAQVIDVEQVLRDVFPSQHPSVDPTSVGEALGLGIRPGAKILAADDSGLARKLIEQALSAIGADYVMTKTGEEAWSTLQQVAREAQSSGERVKDHIALVLTDLEMPEMDGFMLTRQIKADERTRDIPVIIHSSLTGAANEAHVKNAGANGYVAKFAAAELADAIRHALGATPAAA
;
A
#
# COMPACT_ATOMS: atom_id res chain seq x y z
N MET A 1 -26.37 3.81 7.53
CA MET A 1 -26.88 2.49 7.08
C MET A 1 -27.07 2.44 5.57
N ALA A 2 -28.09 3.06 4.95
CA ALA A 2 -28.34 2.93 3.50
C ALA A 2 -27.36 3.72 2.60
N GLU A 3 -26.90 4.91 3.02
CA GLU A 3 -25.86 5.69 2.29
C GLU A 3 -24.46 5.06 2.39
N GLU A 4 -24.13 4.51 3.56
CA GLU A 4 -22.89 3.76 3.81
C GLU A 4 -22.82 2.48 2.97
N GLN A 5 -23.95 1.78 2.83
CA GLN A 5 -24.06 0.61 1.95
C GLN A 5 -23.98 1.00 0.47
N ARG A 6 -24.50 2.17 0.07
CA ARG A 6 -24.35 2.69 -1.30
C ARG A 6 -22.91 3.10 -1.62
N ALA A 7 -22.23 3.80 -0.71
CA ALA A 7 -20.81 4.15 -0.86
C ALA A 7 -19.93 2.88 -0.91
N ASN A 8 -20.26 1.86 -0.11
CA ASN A 8 -19.58 0.56 -0.17
C ASN A 8 -19.86 -0.22 -1.47
N HIS A 9 -21.07 -0.12 -2.04
CA HIS A 9 -21.41 -0.74 -3.33
C HIS A 9 -20.81 0.00 -4.53
N GLU A 10 -20.67 1.34 -4.47
CA GLU A 10 -19.95 2.10 -5.48
C GLU A 10 -18.45 1.79 -5.41
N ARG A 11 -17.87 1.67 -4.20
CA ARG A 11 -16.52 1.12 -3.97
C ARG A 11 -16.37 -0.34 -4.42
N SER A 12 -17.42 -1.16 -4.37
CA SER A 12 -17.34 -2.58 -4.80
C SER A 12 -17.32 -2.76 -6.31
N ASN A 13 -17.86 -1.83 -7.09
CA ASN A 13 -17.78 -1.86 -8.56
C ASN A 13 -16.46 -1.29 -9.10
N LEU A 14 -15.67 -0.62 -8.25
CA LEU A 14 -14.40 -0.01 -8.62
C LEU A 14 -13.28 -1.04 -8.81
N THR A 15 -13.37 -2.23 -8.20
CA THR A 15 -12.35 -3.29 -8.30
C THR A 15 -12.49 -4.17 -9.57
N SER A 16 -13.45 -3.88 -10.46
CA SER A 16 -13.62 -4.63 -11.72
C SER A 16 -13.04 -3.92 -12.95
N SER A 17 -12.65 -2.66 -12.83
CA SER A 17 -11.98 -1.91 -13.88
C SER A 17 -10.57 -1.63 -13.36
N ASN A 18 -9.56 -2.18 -14.01
CA ASN A 18 -8.13 -2.10 -13.67
C ASN A 18 -7.58 -0.65 -13.78
N LYS A 19 -8.26 0.32 -13.18
CA LYS A 19 -8.00 1.75 -13.29
C LYS A 19 -7.66 2.30 -11.92
N PHE A 20 -6.65 3.16 -11.91
CA PHE A 20 -6.16 3.84 -10.74
C PHE A 20 -6.91 5.17 -10.57
N GLU A 21 -7.61 5.33 -9.44
CA GLU A 21 -8.32 6.59 -9.11
C GLU A 21 -7.47 7.46 -8.19
N LEU A 22 -7.15 8.66 -8.67
CA LEU A 22 -6.28 9.60 -7.99
C LEU A 22 -7.05 10.89 -7.67
N LEU A 23 -7.09 11.26 -6.40
CA LEU A 23 -7.52 12.59 -5.98
C LEU A 23 -6.37 13.56 -6.21
N LEU A 24 -6.59 14.56 -7.05
CA LEU A 24 -5.64 15.61 -7.36
C LEU A 24 -5.78 16.79 -6.40
N TYR A 25 -4.65 17.32 -5.95
CA TYR A 25 -4.59 18.48 -5.06
C TYR A 25 -3.32 19.29 -5.31
N ARG A 26 -3.24 20.49 -4.75
CA ARG A 26 -2.02 21.32 -4.77
C ARG A 26 -1.55 21.69 -3.38
N LEU A 27 -0.25 21.93 -3.30
CA LEU A 27 0.46 22.24 -2.06
C LEU A 27 1.03 23.66 -2.03
N GLY A 28 0.86 24.44 -3.10
CA GLY A 28 1.48 25.75 -3.28
C GLY A 28 2.54 25.74 -4.37
N SER A 29 3.42 26.73 -4.34
CA SER A 29 4.55 26.82 -5.27
C SER A 29 5.78 26.09 -4.75
N VAL A 30 6.63 25.61 -5.65
CA VAL A 30 7.94 25.05 -5.30
C VAL A 30 8.94 26.20 -5.17
N PRO A 31 9.80 26.26 -4.14
CA PRO A 31 10.79 27.32 -3.98
C PRO A 31 11.64 27.52 -5.24
N GLY A 32 11.67 28.75 -5.74
CA GLY A 32 12.38 29.09 -6.98
C GLY A 32 11.60 28.83 -8.27
N SER A 33 10.32 28.47 -8.18
CA SER A 33 9.40 28.30 -9.31
C SER A 33 8.04 28.90 -8.99
N ASP A 34 7.42 29.56 -9.96
CA ASP A 34 5.99 29.96 -9.87
C ASP A 34 5.06 28.80 -10.25
N ALA A 35 5.60 27.61 -10.50
CA ALA A 35 4.83 26.44 -10.86
C ALA A 35 4.01 25.95 -9.66
N HIS A 36 2.70 25.85 -9.89
CA HIS A 36 1.74 25.21 -8.99
C HIS A 36 1.54 23.77 -9.46
N GLU A 37 2.34 22.85 -8.97
CA GLU A 37 2.31 21.46 -9.41
C GLU A 37 1.10 20.70 -8.84
N LEU A 38 0.69 19.65 -9.56
CA LEU A 38 -0.34 18.72 -9.12
C LEU A 38 0.30 17.60 -8.30
N TYR A 39 -0.37 17.26 -7.21
CA TYR A 39 -0.07 16.10 -6.38
C TYR A 39 -1.27 15.17 -6.37
N GLY A 40 -1.01 13.90 -6.08
CA GLY A 40 -2.01 12.85 -6.11
C GLY A 40 -1.97 11.97 -4.88
N ILE A 41 -3.15 11.53 -4.43
CA ILE A 41 -3.32 10.47 -3.46
C ILE A 41 -4.39 9.52 -3.96
N ASN A 42 -4.18 8.23 -3.76
CA ASN A 42 -5.18 7.23 -4.11
C ASN A 42 -6.49 7.50 -3.34
N VAL A 43 -7.61 7.58 -4.06
CA VAL A 43 -8.94 7.88 -3.50
C VAL A 43 -9.34 6.88 -2.42
N PHE A 44 -8.91 5.63 -2.52
CA PHE A 44 -9.21 4.61 -1.51
C PHE A 44 -8.58 4.87 -0.14
N LYS A 45 -7.51 5.68 -0.08
CA LYS A 45 -6.90 6.13 1.18
C LYS A 45 -7.59 7.34 1.78
N VAL A 46 -8.52 7.98 1.05
CA VAL A 46 -9.24 9.19 1.48
C VAL A 46 -10.58 8.82 2.09
N ARG A 47 -10.78 9.19 3.36
CA ARG A 47 -12.02 8.97 4.09
C ARG A 47 -13.02 10.09 3.85
N GLU A 48 -12.58 11.35 3.96
CA GLU A 48 -13.41 12.53 3.68
C GLU A 48 -12.54 13.76 3.36
N ILE A 49 -13.14 14.72 2.66
CA ILE A 49 -12.53 16.02 2.32
C ILE A 49 -13.40 17.11 2.97
N SER A 50 -12.77 18.04 3.67
CA SER A 50 -13.48 19.13 4.34
C SER A 50 -12.70 20.43 4.29
N THR A 51 -13.38 21.55 4.56
CA THR A 51 -12.72 22.84 4.81
C THR A 51 -11.92 22.77 6.10
N MET A 52 -10.73 23.37 6.13
CA MET A 52 -9.83 23.37 7.28
C MET A 52 -10.54 23.92 8.53
N PRO A 53 -10.78 23.10 9.57
CA PRO A 53 -11.29 23.59 10.84
C PRO A 53 -10.15 24.20 11.67
N PRO A 54 -10.44 24.89 12.78
CA PRO A 54 -9.42 25.35 13.70
C PRO A 54 -8.58 24.17 14.23
N VAL A 55 -7.27 24.22 13.98
CA VAL A 55 -6.32 23.21 14.45
C VAL A 55 -5.86 23.57 15.86
N THR A 56 -5.94 22.61 16.78
CA THR A 56 -5.41 22.76 18.15
C THR A 56 -3.95 22.31 18.19
N PRO A 57 -2.98 23.20 18.45
CA PRO A 57 -1.56 22.84 18.48
C PRO A 57 -1.24 21.81 19.56
N ILE A 58 -0.35 20.87 19.25
CA ILE A 58 0.14 19.85 20.20
C ILE A 58 1.57 20.19 20.60
N ALA A 59 1.82 20.38 21.89
CA ALA A 59 3.16 20.65 22.39
C ALA A 59 4.07 19.41 22.23
N GLY A 60 5.28 19.62 21.73
CA GLY A 60 6.27 18.55 21.54
C GLY A 60 6.01 17.65 20.32
N SER A 61 5.09 18.02 19.43
CA SER A 61 4.86 17.30 18.17
C SER A 61 6.01 17.49 17.17
N SER A 62 6.05 16.61 16.16
CA SER A 62 6.92 16.78 14.99
C SER A 62 6.72 18.16 14.35
N PRO A 63 7.78 18.79 13.78
CA PRO A 63 7.67 20.10 13.11
C PRO A 63 6.74 20.09 11.89
N PHE A 64 6.40 18.91 11.38
CA PHE A 64 5.46 18.71 10.27
C PHE A 64 4.02 18.50 10.74
N VAL A 65 3.76 18.51 12.05
CA VAL A 65 2.40 18.39 12.62
C VAL A 65 1.92 19.77 13.05
N MET A 66 0.81 20.23 12.47
CA MET A 66 0.17 21.49 12.84
C MET A 66 -0.53 21.40 14.21
N GLY A 67 -1.01 20.21 14.55
CA GLY A 67 -1.76 19.93 15.77
C GLY A 67 -2.78 18.82 15.54
N ALA A 68 -3.94 18.92 16.18
CA ALA A 68 -5.05 18.00 15.95
C ALA A 68 -6.39 18.72 15.82
N VAL A 69 -7.34 18.03 15.20
CA VAL A 69 -8.72 18.46 15.02
C VAL A 69 -9.66 17.39 15.59
N ASP A 70 -10.78 17.81 16.14
CA ASP A 70 -11.85 16.90 16.55
C ASP A 70 -12.86 16.77 15.41
N ILE A 71 -12.94 15.57 14.82
CA ILE A 71 -13.94 15.23 13.82
C ILE A 71 -14.85 14.15 14.39
N ARG A 72 -16.09 14.54 14.70
CA ARG A 72 -17.14 13.65 15.22
C ARG A 72 -16.70 12.89 16.50
N GLY A 73 -15.93 13.53 17.37
CA GLY A 73 -15.43 12.97 18.63
C GLY A 73 -14.11 12.21 18.49
N GLN A 74 -13.54 12.11 17.29
CA GLN A 74 -12.25 11.50 17.03
C GLN A 74 -11.19 12.60 16.88
N ILE A 75 -10.14 12.54 17.73
CA ILE A 75 -8.99 13.42 17.62
C ILE A 75 -8.08 12.93 16.50
N ILE A 76 -7.93 13.73 15.45
CA ILE A 76 -7.17 13.39 14.24
C ILE A 76 -5.98 14.34 14.13
N PRO A 77 -4.74 13.84 14.06
CA PRO A 77 -3.57 14.68 13.86
C PRO A 77 -3.56 15.29 12.46
N VAL A 78 -3.16 16.56 12.36
CA VAL A 78 -3.08 17.31 11.10
C VAL A 78 -1.62 17.52 10.72
N ILE A 79 -1.25 17.01 9.55
CA ILE A 79 0.09 17.06 8.98
C ILE A 79 0.14 18.22 7.96
N ASP A 80 1.15 19.07 8.07
CA ASP A 80 1.46 20.15 7.13
C ASP A 80 2.17 19.55 5.90
N LEU A 81 1.37 19.13 4.92
CA LEU A 81 1.89 18.44 3.74
C LEU A 81 2.75 19.35 2.85
N PRO A 82 2.41 20.64 2.62
CA PRO A 82 3.30 21.57 1.92
C PRO A 82 4.66 21.71 2.58
N ARG A 83 4.70 21.90 3.90
CA ARG A 83 5.97 22.00 4.62
C ARG A 83 6.80 20.73 4.50
N LEU A 84 6.15 19.56 4.51
CA LEU A 84 6.82 18.27 4.34
C LEU A 84 7.39 18.11 2.92
N MET A 85 6.66 18.55 1.89
CA MET A 85 7.11 18.52 0.49
C MET A 85 8.07 19.66 0.14
N GLY A 86 8.28 20.61 1.05
CA GLY A 86 9.07 21.82 0.80
C GLY A 86 8.38 22.82 -0.13
N CYS A 87 7.05 22.80 -0.21
CA CYS A 87 6.25 23.77 -0.96
C CYS A 87 5.88 24.97 -0.08
N GLU A 88 5.60 26.11 -0.73
CA GLU A 88 5.11 27.33 -0.09
C GLU A 88 3.67 27.60 -0.54
N PRO A 89 2.68 27.39 0.35
CA PRO A 89 1.29 27.73 0.05
C PRO A 89 1.14 29.23 -0.21
N THR A 90 0.55 29.61 -1.36
CA THR A 90 0.29 31.02 -1.70
C THR A 90 -1.13 31.45 -1.34
N ARG A 91 -2.06 30.49 -1.20
CA ARG A 91 -3.47 30.74 -0.85
C ARG A 91 -3.86 30.25 0.55
N GLY A 92 -2.89 29.80 1.33
CA GLY A 92 -3.10 29.22 2.66
C GLY A 92 -3.60 27.77 2.62
N LEU A 93 -3.70 27.16 3.80
CA LEU A 93 -4.12 25.77 3.97
C LEU A 93 -5.62 25.70 4.24
N ASN A 94 -6.41 25.63 3.16
CA ASN A 94 -7.87 25.76 3.25
C ASN A 94 -8.60 24.43 3.30
N ILE A 95 -7.93 23.33 2.92
CA ILE A 95 -8.54 22.02 2.79
C ILE A 95 -7.86 21.02 3.71
N LEU A 96 -8.70 20.20 4.35
CA LEU A 96 -8.29 19.08 5.17
C LEU A 96 -8.68 17.77 4.45
N LEU A 97 -7.67 17.00 4.06
CA LEU A 97 -7.82 15.65 3.51
C LEU A 97 -7.69 14.64 4.65
N VAL A 98 -8.80 14.03 5.06
CA VAL A 98 -8.77 12.98 6.08
C VAL A 98 -8.47 11.65 5.40
N THR A 99 -7.38 11.01 5.80
CA THR A 99 -6.91 9.75 5.25
C THR A 99 -6.91 8.65 6.28
N GLU A 100 -7.08 7.42 5.81
CA GLU A 100 -6.99 6.22 6.64
C GLU A 100 -5.96 5.27 6.06
N PHE A 101 -5.04 4.85 6.92
CA PHE A 101 -3.91 4.02 6.56
C PHE A 101 -3.57 3.06 7.70
N ALA A 102 -3.47 1.75 7.40
CA ALA A 102 -3.12 0.74 8.40
C ALA A 102 -3.90 0.88 9.73
N ARG A 103 -5.22 1.15 9.64
CA ARG A 103 -6.16 1.36 10.76
C ARG A 103 -5.91 2.62 11.59
N SER A 104 -5.02 3.50 11.15
CA SER A 104 -4.76 4.80 11.76
C SER A 104 -5.36 5.90 10.88
N THR A 105 -5.96 6.92 11.50
CA THR A 105 -6.56 8.06 10.80
C THR A 105 -5.70 9.30 11.03
N GLN A 106 -5.36 9.98 9.94
CA GLN A 106 -4.61 11.24 9.96
C GLN A 106 -5.24 12.19 8.96
N ALA A 107 -4.86 13.46 9.01
CA ALA A 107 -5.29 14.41 8.02
C ALA A 107 -4.12 15.20 7.44
N PHE A 108 -4.18 15.46 6.14
CA PHE A 108 -3.24 16.32 5.43
C PHE A 108 -3.87 17.69 5.21
N ALA A 109 -3.16 18.73 5.63
CA ALA A 109 -3.47 20.10 5.25
C ALA A 109 -2.96 20.33 3.83
N VAL A 110 -3.83 20.76 2.91
CA VAL A 110 -3.47 21.07 1.53
C VAL A 110 -4.04 22.44 1.12
N GLU A 111 -3.46 23.04 0.09
CA GLU A 111 -3.90 24.36 -0.39
C GLU A 111 -5.27 24.28 -1.08
N GLU A 112 -5.40 23.34 -2.02
CA GLU A 112 -6.63 23.11 -2.76
C GLU A 112 -6.76 21.66 -3.22
N VAL A 113 -7.99 21.25 -3.51
CA VAL A 113 -8.32 20.02 -4.21
C VAL A 113 -8.83 20.38 -5.59
N ASP A 114 -8.40 19.63 -6.61
CA ASP A 114 -8.70 19.89 -8.02
C ASP A 114 -9.81 18.94 -8.51
N ASP A 115 -9.48 17.71 -8.88
CA ASP A 115 -10.43 16.72 -9.42
C ASP A 115 -10.04 15.28 -9.04
N ILE A 116 -10.95 14.33 -9.24
CA ILE A 116 -10.66 12.89 -9.19
C ILE A 116 -10.51 12.37 -10.60
N VAL A 117 -9.35 11.80 -10.90
CA VAL A 117 -9.02 11.29 -12.23
C VAL A 117 -8.88 9.77 -12.22
N ARG A 118 -9.40 9.14 -13.28
CA ARG A 118 -9.27 7.70 -13.54
C ARG A 118 -8.18 7.48 -14.58
N LEU A 119 -7.11 6.82 -14.17
CA LEU A 119 -5.94 6.58 -15.01
C LEU A 119 -5.79 5.08 -15.30
N GLU A 120 -5.32 4.76 -16.49
CA GLU A 120 -4.75 3.44 -16.75
C GLU A 120 -3.37 3.34 -16.10
N TRP A 121 -2.96 2.15 -15.64
CA TRP A 121 -1.66 1.97 -14.99
C TRP A 121 -0.46 2.39 -15.86
N ASN A 122 -0.56 2.27 -17.18
CA ASN A 122 0.49 2.72 -18.11
C ASN A 122 0.69 4.26 -18.14
N GLN A 123 -0.22 5.02 -17.53
CA GLN A 123 -0.10 6.47 -17.32
C GLN A 123 0.60 6.82 -16.00
N VAL A 124 0.80 5.84 -15.12
CA VAL A 124 1.47 5.99 -13.82
C VAL A 124 2.88 5.44 -13.97
N LEU A 125 3.87 6.34 -14.02
CA LEU A 125 5.27 5.98 -14.18
C LEU A 125 5.94 5.92 -12.81
N SER A 126 6.60 4.81 -12.49
CA SER A 126 7.39 4.69 -11.27
C SER A 126 8.44 5.80 -11.22
N ALA A 127 8.50 6.52 -10.10
CA ALA A 127 9.54 7.49 -9.83
C ALA A 127 10.74 6.72 -9.28
N ASP A 128 11.44 5.96 -10.14
CA ASP A 128 12.62 5.18 -9.76
C ASP A 128 13.76 6.13 -9.32
N GLY A 129 13.73 6.54 -8.05
CA GLY A 129 14.81 7.17 -7.26
C GLY A 129 15.42 8.48 -7.78
N THR A 130 14.92 9.04 -8.89
CA THR A 130 15.61 10.12 -9.62
C THR A 130 14.86 11.44 -9.66
N ALA A 131 13.58 11.47 -9.28
CA ALA A 131 12.77 12.70 -9.27
C ALA A 131 11.87 12.74 -8.02
N GLY A 132 12.21 13.58 -7.03
CA GLY A 132 11.27 13.98 -5.96
C GLY A 132 11.54 13.51 -4.52
N GLY A 133 12.72 12.94 -4.21
CA GLY A 133 13.01 12.45 -2.86
C GLY A 133 12.20 11.19 -2.48
N ASN A 134 12.32 10.72 -1.24
CA ASN A 134 11.68 9.45 -0.82
C ASN A 134 10.15 9.51 -0.72
N LEU A 135 9.52 10.68 -0.89
CA LEU A 135 8.11 10.91 -0.60
C LEU A 135 7.21 10.83 -1.84
N VAL A 136 7.79 10.70 -3.02
CA VAL A 136 7.06 10.53 -4.29
C VAL A 136 7.28 9.12 -4.81
N THR A 137 6.21 8.34 -4.94
CA THR A 137 6.31 6.96 -5.49
C THR A 137 6.24 6.93 -7.01
N SER A 138 5.49 7.84 -7.62
CA SER A 138 5.18 7.79 -9.05
C SER A 138 4.78 9.15 -9.62
N ILE A 139 4.91 9.29 -10.95
CA ILE A 139 4.42 10.43 -11.71
C ILE A 139 3.26 9.96 -12.59
N ALA A 140 2.09 10.53 -12.38
CA ALA A 140 0.87 10.25 -13.13
C ALA A 140 0.69 11.26 -14.28
N ARG A 141 0.42 10.77 -15.49
CA ARG A 141 0.07 11.57 -16.67
C ARG A 141 -1.44 11.70 -16.81
N ILE A 142 -1.96 12.88 -16.50
CA ILE A 142 -3.40 13.09 -16.35
C ILE A 142 -4.12 13.12 -17.69
N ASP A 143 -3.54 13.74 -18.72
CA ASP A 143 -4.18 13.97 -20.02
C ASP A 143 -3.68 12.97 -21.09
N GLY A 144 -3.29 11.76 -20.65
CA GLY A 144 -2.79 10.69 -21.52
C GLY A 144 -1.28 10.79 -21.84
N ASN A 145 -0.83 9.98 -22.80
CA ASN A 145 0.58 9.88 -23.20
C ASN A 145 0.94 10.86 -24.34
N THR A 146 0.60 12.14 -24.17
CA THR A 146 1.00 13.23 -25.06
C THR A 146 2.14 14.05 -24.43
N GLY A 147 2.93 14.76 -25.24
CA GLY A 147 4.07 15.56 -24.77
C GLY A 147 3.70 16.72 -23.84
N ASP A 148 2.44 17.19 -23.91
CA ASP A 148 1.91 18.33 -23.13
C ASP A 148 1.00 17.88 -21.97
N SER A 149 1.01 16.59 -21.62
CA SER A 149 0.15 16.05 -20.57
C SER A 149 0.51 16.64 -19.21
N ARG A 150 -0.49 17.10 -18.45
CA ARG A 150 -0.27 17.50 -17.06
C ARG A 150 0.25 16.32 -16.25
N LEU A 151 1.25 16.58 -15.43
CA LEU A 151 1.85 15.61 -14.54
C LEU A 151 1.34 15.82 -13.12
N ALA A 152 1.07 14.74 -12.41
CA ALA A 152 0.79 14.75 -10.99
C ALA A 152 1.78 13.86 -10.24
N GLN A 153 2.35 14.36 -9.15
CA GLN A 153 3.25 13.60 -8.28
C GLN A 153 2.43 12.81 -7.26
N VAL A 154 2.51 11.49 -7.31
CA VAL A 154 1.80 10.60 -6.37
C VAL A 154 2.61 10.48 -5.10
N ILE A 155 2.01 10.87 -3.97
CA ILE A 155 2.69 10.88 -2.67
C ILE A 155 2.65 9.50 -2.01
N ASP A 156 3.79 9.08 -1.49
CA ASP A 156 3.92 7.91 -0.61
C ASP A 156 3.43 8.27 0.81
N VAL A 157 2.14 8.08 1.06
CA VAL A 157 1.54 8.28 2.39
C VAL A 157 2.25 7.43 3.45
N GLU A 158 2.77 6.25 3.10
CA GLU A 158 3.42 5.36 4.05
C GLU A 158 4.75 5.94 4.53
N GLN A 159 5.55 6.47 3.59
CA GLN A 159 6.79 7.16 3.90
C GLN A 159 6.52 8.45 4.70
N VAL A 160 5.49 9.22 4.32
CA VAL A 160 5.07 10.43 5.06
C VAL A 160 4.79 10.10 6.52
N LEU A 161 3.96 9.08 6.79
CA LEU A 161 3.59 8.72 8.16
C LEU A 161 4.78 8.23 8.97
N ARG A 162 5.73 7.53 8.36
CA ARG A 162 6.97 7.13 9.05
C ARG A 162 7.83 8.32 9.43
N ASP A 163 8.00 9.28 8.53
CA ASP A 163 8.86 10.44 8.76
C ASP A 163 8.25 11.38 9.82
N VAL A 164 6.91 11.45 9.87
CA VAL A 164 6.19 12.30 10.83
C VAL A 164 5.95 11.60 12.18
N PHE A 165 5.64 10.30 12.19
CA PHE A 165 5.32 9.51 13.38
C PHE A 165 6.17 8.23 13.50
N PRO A 166 7.51 8.34 13.62
CA PRO A 166 8.41 7.19 13.60
C PRO A 166 8.16 6.19 14.74
N SER A 167 7.67 6.65 15.89
CA SER A 167 7.34 5.80 17.05
C SER A 167 6.06 4.98 16.87
N GLN A 168 5.13 5.42 16.01
CA GLN A 168 3.89 4.70 15.69
C GLN A 168 4.09 3.73 14.52
N HIS A 169 5.17 3.90 13.75
CA HIS A 169 5.57 3.04 12.65
C HIS A 169 7.00 2.52 12.84
N PRO A 170 7.28 1.77 13.92
CA PRO A 170 8.61 1.29 14.23
C PRO A 170 9.16 0.40 13.10
N SER A 171 10.48 0.41 12.93
CA SER A 171 11.17 -0.64 12.18
C SER A 171 10.85 -2.01 12.79
N VAL A 172 10.81 -3.06 11.96
CA VAL A 172 10.56 -4.42 12.44
C VAL A 172 11.62 -4.77 13.50
N ASP A 173 11.18 -4.97 14.75
CA ASP A 173 12.02 -5.54 15.80
C ASP A 173 11.97 -7.06 15.65
N PRO A 174 13.07 -7.74 15.27
CA PRO A 174 13.07 -9.19 15.06
C PRO A 174 12.60 -9.98 16.29
N THR A 175 12.74 -9.44 17.50
CA THR A 175 12.30 -10.09 18.73
C THR A 175 10.78 -10.03 18.94
N SER A 176 10.10 -9.12 18.23
CA SER A 176 8.64 -8.92 18.30
C SER A 176 7.84 -9.75 17.28
N VAL A 177 8.52 -10.39 16.30
CA VAL A 177 7.88 -11.13 15.19
C VAL A 177 7.45 -12.55 15.59
N GLY A 178 7.81 -12.97 16.81
CA GLY A 178 7.49 -14.27 17.39
C GLY A 178 8.50 -15.36 17.00
N GLU A 179 8.13 -16.63 17.24
CA GLU A 179 9.01 -17.77 16.94
C GLU A 179 9.31 -17.88 15.44
N ALA A 180 10.52 -18.37 15.12
CA ALA A 180 10.90 -18.72 13.75
C ALA A 180 9.88 -19.69 13.15
N LEU A 181 9.76 -19.72 11.82
CA LEU A 181 8.93 -20.69 11.10
C LEU A 181 9.49 -22.11 11.29
N GLY A 182 9.12 -22.74 12.42
CA GLY A 182 9.40 -24.14 12.68
C GLY A 182 8.53 -25.05 11.81
N LEU A 183 9.16 -26.02 11.15
CA LEU A 183 8.60 -27.23 10.52
C LEU A 183 7.52 -27.08 9.41
N GLY A 184 7.00 -25.90 9.13
CA GLY A 184 5.92 -25.69 8.14
C GLY A 184 6.34 -25.50 6.68
N ILE A 185 7.62 -25.18 6.42
CA ILE A 185 8.16 -24.93 5.07
C ILE A 185 9.12 -26.07 4.70
N ARG A 186 8.94 -26.64 3.50
CA ARG A 186 9.87 -27.65 2.96
C ARG A 186 11.28 -27.04 2.84
N PRO A 187 12.35 -27.72 3.28
CA PRO A 187 13.71 -27.19 3.13
C PRO A 187 14.01 -26.79 1.68
N GLY A 188 14.47 -25.55 1.48
CA GLY A 188 14.74 -24.97 0.16
C GLY A 188 13.52 -24.32 -0.53
N ALA A 189 12.30 -24.47 0.01
CA ALA A 189 11.14 -23.74 -0.47
C ALA A 189 11.17 -22.29 0.04
N LYS A 190 10.70 -21.37 -0.80
CA LYS A 190 10.75 -19.93 -0.58
C LYS A 190 9.36 -19.31 -0.45
N ILE A 191 9.28 -18.13 0.14
CA ILE A 191 8.13 -17.26 0.06
C ILE A 191 8.35 -16.29 -1.11
N LEU A 192 7.43 -16.27 -2.08
CA LEU A 192 7.44 -15.28 -3.15
C LEU A 192 6.65 -14.06 -2.68
N ALA A 193 7.25 -12.89 -2.71
CA ALA A 193 6.62 -11.66 -2.28
C ALA A 193 6.67 -10.58 -3.37
N ALA A 194 5.59 -9.82 -3.52
CA ALA A 194 5.43 -8.77 -4.53
C ALA A 194 4.89 -7.49 -3.89
N ASP A 195 5.60 -6.37 -4.05
CA ASP A 195 5.17 -5.04 -3.59
C ASP A 195 5.93 -3.96 -4.38
N ASP A 196 5.23 -2.94 -4.88
CA ASP A 196 5.84 -1.87 -5.68
C ASP A 196 6.49 -0.79 -4.80
N SER A 197 6.08 -0.69 -3.53
CA SER A 197 6.71 0.21 -2.55
C SER A 197 8.05 -0.33 -2.09
N GLY A 198 9.12 0.42 -2.35
CA GLY A 198 10.47 0.10 -1.86
C GLY A 198 10.55 0.01 -0.35
N LEU A 199 9.72 0.75 0.38
CA LEU A 199 9.65 0.69 1.84
C LEU A 199 8.96 -0.58 2.32
N ALA A 200 7.80 -0.90 1.76
CA ALA A 200 7.06 -2.09 2.11
C ALA A 200 7.87 -3.36 1.83
N ARG A 201 8.58 -3.41 0.69
CA ARG A 201 9.52 -4.50 0.38
C ARG A 201 10.58 -4.69 1.47
N LYS A 202 11.24 -3.61 1.93
CA LYS A 202 12.23 -3.70 3.02
C LYS A 202 11.63 -4.24 4.33
N LEU A 203 10.41 -3.85 4.66
CA LEU A 203 9.74 -4.35 5.87
C LEU A 203 9.35 -5.82 5.75
N ILE A 204 8.86 -6.24 4.58
CA ILE A 204 8.58 -7.64 4.28
C ILE A 204 9.87 -8.47 4.40
N GLU A 205 10.95 -8.03 3.77
CA GLU A 205 12.26 -8.69 3.85
C GLU A 205 12.74 -8.85 5.30
N GLN A 206 12.61 -7.80 6.13
CA GLN A 206 12.95 -7.86 7.54
C GLN A 206 12.07 -8.86 8.31
N ALA A 207 10.75 -8.84 8.09
CA ALA A 207 9.83 -9.76 8.76
C ALA A 207 10.10 -11.23 8.36
N LEU A 208 10.28 -11.50 7.06
CA LEU A 208 10.61 -12.83 6.55
C LEU A 208 11.97 -13.34 7.05
N SER A 209 12.96 -12.44 7.13
CA SER A 209 14.28 -12.77 7.68
C SER A 209 14.22 -13.06 9.18
N ALA A 210 13.41 -12.30 9.93
CA ALA A 210 13.23 -12.50 11.37
C ALA A 210 12.61 -13.88 11.69
N ILE A 211 11.70 -14.37 10.84
CA ILE A 211 11.10 -15.70 10.98
C ILE A 211 11.92 -16.82 10.30
N GLY A 212 13.08 -16.49 9.71
CA GLY A 212 13.98 -17.46 9.09
C GLY A 212 13.48 -18.07 7.77
N ALA A 213 12.59 -17.39 7.05
CA ALA A 213 12.13 -17.83 5.74
C ALA A 213 13.08 -17.38 4.62
N ASP A 214 13.42 -18.29 3.72
CA ASP A 214 13.97 -17.92 2.42
C ASP A 214 12.87 -17.26 1.57
N TYR A 215 13.23 -16.25 0.79
CA TYR A 215 12.25 -15.51 0.00
C TYR A 215 12.78 -15.08 -1.38
N VAL A 216 11.85 -14.68 -2.25
CA VAL A 216 12.10 -14.00 -3.51
C VAL A 216 11.23 -12.75 -3.52
N MET A 217 11.84 -11.57 -3.61
CA MET A 217 11.12 -10.30 -3.73
C MET A 217 11.01 -9.88 -5.19
N THR A 218 9.82 -9.45 -5.58
CA THR A 218 9.48 -8.87 -6.89
C THR A 218 8.83 -7.50 -6.70
N LYS A 219 8.86 -6.66 -7.74
CA LYS A 219 8.33 -5.28 -7.69
C LYS A 219 6.88 -5.19 -8.15
N THR A 220 6.40 -6.13 -8.95
CA THR A 220 5.07 -6.08 -9.55
C THR A 220 4.40 -7.45 -9.54
N GLY A 221 3.07 -7.47 -9.67
CA GLY A 221 2.34 -8.73 -9.81
C GLY A 221 2.73 -9.50 -11.07
N GLU A 222 3.07 -8.80 -12.15
CA GLU A 222 3.53 -9.40 -13.41
C GLU A 222 4.88 -10.11 -13.23
N GLU A 223 5.85 -9.50 -12.53
CA GLU A 223 7.12 -10.14 -12.19
C GLU A 223 6.92 -11.38 -11.31
N ALA A 224 6.03 -11.29 -10.31
CA ALA A 224 5.68 -12.40 -9.44
C ALA A 224 5.05 -13.56 -10.23
N TRP A 225 4.11 -13.26 -11.13
CA TRP A 225 3.48 -14.24 -11.98
C TRP A 225 4.47 -14.91 -12.93
N SER A 226 5.32 -14.12 -13.59
CA SER A 226 6.38 -14.63 -14.46
C SER A 226 7.34 -15.57 -13.70
N THR A 227 7.68 -15.21 -12.47
CA THR A 227 8.50 -16.02 -11.56
C THR A 227 7.82 -17.37 -11.27
N LEU A 228 6.54 -17.38 -10.90
CA LEU A 228 5.78 -18.62 -10.68
C LEU A 228 5.72 -19.49 -11.94
N GLN A 229 5.55 -18.87 -13.11
CA GLN A 229 5.51 -19.59 -14.39
C GLN A 229 6.86 -20.19 -14.77
N GLN A 230 7.96 -19.54 -14.40
CA GLN A 230 9.30 -20.12 -14.53
C GLN A 230 9.47 -21.31 -13.59
N VAL A 231 9.19 -21.15 -12.31
CA VAL A 231 9.28 -22.24 -11.32
C VAL A 231 8.39 -23.41 -11.71
N ALA A 232 7.20 -23.16 -12.27
CA ALA A 232 6.29 -24.20 -12.73
C ALA A 232 6.87 -25.03 -13.89
N ARG A 233 7.59 -24.40 -14.82
CA ARG A 233 8.27 -25.11 -15.90
C ARG A 233 9.44 -25.95 -15.38
N GLU A 234 10.21 -25.40 -14.44
CA GLU A 234 11.35 -26.08 -13.83
C GLU A 234 10.88 -27.29 -13.01
N ALA A 235 9.91 -27.11 -12.11
CA ALA A 235 9.32 -28.18 -11.30
C ALA A 235 8.71 -29.30 -12.16
N GLN A 236 8.03 -28.96 -13.26
CA GLN A 236 7.48 -29.95 -14.16
C GLN A 236 8.57 -30.80 -14.85
N SER A 237 9.74 -30.22 -15.13
CA SER A 237 10.86 -30.96 -15.72
C SER A 237 11.59 -31.86 -14.72
N SER A 238 11.56 -31.53 -13.42
CA SER A 238 12.09 -32.37 -12.33
C SER A 238 11.06 -33.35 -11.73
N GLY A 239 9.79 -33.27 -12.12
CA GLY A 239 8.70 -34.08 -11.56
C GLY A 239 8.25 -33.62 -10.16
N GLU A 240 8.58 -32.40 -9.77
CA GLU A 240 8.20 -31.78 -8.51
C GLU A 240 6.97 -30.86 -8.69
N ARG A 241 6.39 -30.40 -7.58
CA ARG A 241 5.29 -29.42 -7.63
C ARG A 241 5.83 -28.02 -7.39
N VAL A 242 5.14 -27.01 -7.91
CA VAL A 242 5.51 -25.60 -7.66
C VAL A 242 5.55 -25.29 -6.17
N LYS A 243 4.60 -25.84 -5.41
CA LYS A 243 4.51 -25.68 -3.94
C LYS A 243 5.74 -26.21 -3.19
N ASP A 244 6.50 -27.12 -3.81
CA ASP A 244 7.73 -27.64 -3.22
C ASP A 244 8.90 -26.65 -3.30
N HIS A 245 8.80 -25.64 -4.17
CA HIS A 245 9.77 -24.55 -4.34
C HIS A 245 9.25 -23.21 -3.81
N ILE A 246 7.95 -22.95 -3.94
CA ILE A 246 7.28 -21.73 -3.45
C ILE A 246 6.19 -22.14 -2.47
N ALA A 247 6.46 -21.98 -1.18
CA ALA A 247 5.57 -22.42 -0.11
C ALA A 247 4.35 -21.49 0.06
N LEU A 248 4.52 -20.20 -0.23
CA LEU A 248 3.50 -19.16 -0.07
C LEU A 248 3.78 -17.98 -0.99
N VAL A 249 2.72 -17.29 -1.41
CA VAL A 249 2.80 -16.00 -2.10
C VAL A 249 2.26 -14.89 -1.20
N LEU A 250 3.05 -13.85 -1.01
CA LEU A 250 2.65 -12.59 -0.39
C LEU A 250 2.51 -11.54 -1.49
N THR A 251 1.39 -10.84 -1.57
CA THR A 251 1.20 -9.81 -2.61
C THR A 251 0.62 -8.56 -2.02
N ASP A 252 1.18 -7.41 -2.36
CA ASP A 252 0.47 -6.16 -2.23
C ASP A 252 -0.79 -6.18 -3.10
N LEU A 253 -1.77 -5.38 -2.70
CA LEU A 253 -2.99 -5.22 -3.45
C LEU A 253 -2.82 -4.19 -4.57
N GLU A 254 -2.17 -3.06 -4.30
CA GLU A 254 -2.14 -1.88 -5.16
C GLU A 254 -0.85 -1.83 -5.98
N MET A 255 -0.71 -2.72 -6.96
CA MET A 255 0.46 -2.75 -7.85
C MET A 255 0.10 -2.33 -9.28
N PRO A 256 1.05 -1.71 -10.01
CA PRO A 256 0.87 -1.38 -11.42
C PRO A 256 0.75 -2.63 -12.29
N GLU A 257 0.00 -2.49 -13.39
CA GLU A 257 -0.24 -3.51 -14.43
C GLU A 257 -1.09 -4.69 -13.93
N MET A 258 -0.59 -5.41 -12.92
CA MET A 258 -1.23 -6.55 -12.29
C MET A 258 -1.34 -6.35 -10.77
N ASP A 259 -2.56 -6.04 -10.33
CA ASP A 259 -2.91 -5.92 -8.91
C ASP A 259 -2.92 -7.29 -8.18
N GLY A 260 -2.93 -7.23 -6.84
CA GLY A 260 -2.90 -8.44 -6.01
C GLY A 260 -4.10 -9.37 -6.18
N PHE A 261 -5.28 -8.84 -6.55
CA PHE A 261 -6.46 -9.67 -6.82
C PHE A 261 -6.33 -10.43 -8.13
N MET A 262 -5.84 -9.79 -9.20
CA MET A 262 -5.58 -10.42 -10.49
C MET A 262 -4.49 -11.48 -10.36
N LEU A 263 -3.37 -11.15 -9.69
CA LEU A 263 -2.32 -12.14 -9.41
C LEU A 263 -2.90 -13.34 -8.66
N THR A 264 -3.67 -13.10 -7.59
CA THR A 264 -4.32 -14.18 -6.83
C THR A 264 -5.22 -15.04 -7.73
N ARG A 265 -6.08 -14.42 -8.55
CA ARG A 265 -6.97 -15.15 -9.47
C ARG A 265 -6.20 -15.99 -10.49
N GLN A 266 -5.10 -15.46 -11.03
CA GLN A 266 -4.25 -16.21 -11.97
C GLN A 266 -3.60 -17.42 -11.30
N ILE A 267 -3.07 -17.24 -10.08
CA ILE A 267 -2.54 -18.34 -9.26
C ILE A 267 -3.60 -19.40 -9.01
N LYS A 268 -4.82 -19.00 -8.63
CA LYS A 268 -5.90 -19.95 -8.33
C LYS A 268 -6.51 -20.62 -9.56
N ALA A 269 -6.43 -19.99 -10.73
CA ALA A 269 -6.91 -20.55 -11.98
C ALA A 269 -5.97 -21.63 -12.56
N ASP A 270 -4.67 -21.51 -12.36
CA ASP A 270 -3.67 -22.45 -12.89
C ASP A 270 -3.55 -23.71 -12.03
N GLU A 271 -3.70 -24.89 -12.64
CA GLU A 271 -3.65 -26.18 -11.94
C GLU A 271 -2.32 -26.42 -11.21
N ARG A 272 -1.24 -25.83 -11.71
CA ARG A 272 0.12 -26.04 -11.19
C ARG A 272 0.38 -25.21 -9.92
N THR A 273 -0.34 -24.10 -9.75
CA THR A 273 -0.09 -23.11 -8.69
C THR A 273 -1.27 -22.89 -7.75
N ARG A 274 -2.48 -23.39 -8.07
CA ARG A 274 -3.71 -23.17 -7.28
C ARG A 274 -3.62 -23.52 -5.79
N ASP A 275 -2.79 -24.50 -5.45
CA ASP A 275 -2.62 -25.01 -4.08
C ASP A 275 -1.63 -24.19 -3.24
N ILE A 276 -0.96 -23.21 -3.85
CA ILE A 276 -0.05 -22.30 -3.15
C ILE A 276 -0.92 -21.29 -2.37
N PRO A 277 -0.74 -21.16 -1.04
CA PRO A 277 -1.46 -20.16 -0.27
C PRO A 277 -1.05 -18.75 -0.71
N VAL A 278 -2.03 -17.85 -0.82
CA VAL A 278 -1.81 -16.43 -1.16
C VAL A 278 -2.28 -15.56 -0.02
N ILE A 279 -1.42 -14.69 0.50
CA ILE A 279 -1.75 -13.66 1.49
C ILE A 279 -1.68 -12.30 0.80
N ILE A 280 -2.76 -11.52 0.91
CA ILE A 280 -2.75 -10.13 0.47
C ILE A 280 -2.25 -9.26 1.62
N HIS A 281 -1.24 -8.44 1.37
CA HIS A 281 -0.61 -7.56 2.34
C HIS A 281 -0.71 -6.11 1.88
N SER A 282 -1.74 -5.40 2.35
CA SER A 282 -2.10 -4.08 1.82
C SER A 282 -2.27 -3.04 2.92
N SER A 283 -2.05 -1.77 2.57
CA SER A 283 -2.31 -0.64 3.46
C SER A 283 -3.78 -0.19 3.51
N LEU A 284 -4.60 -0.68 2.58
CA LEU A 284 -6.04 -0.43 2.57
C LEU A 284 -6.68 -1.05 3.81
N THR A 285 -7.70 -0.41 4.36
CA THR A 285 -8.46 -0.95 5.49
C THR A 285 -9.96 -0.86 5.24
N GLY A 286 -10.71 -1.87 5.69
CA GLY A 286 -12.17 -1.89 5.60
C GLY A 286 -12.75 -3.29 5.40
N ALA A 287 -13.92 -3.54 6.02
CA ALA A 287 -14.65 -4.81 5.93
C ALA A 287 -15.10 -5.18 4.49
N ALA A 288 -15.21 -4.19 3.60
CA ALA A 288 -15.51 -4.42 2.19
C ALA A 288 -14.40 -5.20 1.46
N ASN A 289 -13.16 -5.15 1.95
CA ASN A 289 -12.03 -5.83 1.32
C ASN A 289 -11.99 -7.33 1.65
N GLU A 290 -12.42 -7.75 2.84
CA GLU A 290 -12.39 -9.17 3.23
C GLU A 290 -13.26 -10.07 2.32
N ALA A 291 -14.44 -9.58 1.92
CA ALA A 291 -15.30 -10.30 0.98
C ALA A 291 -14.63 -10.48 -0.39
N HIS A 292 -13.93 -9.46 -0.88
CA HIS A 292 -13.21 -9.50 -2.15
C HIS A 292 -11.95 -10.38 -2.09
N VAL A 293 -11.20 -10.33 -0.98
CA VAL A 293 -10.07 -11.23 -0.68
C VAL A 293 -10.51 -12.68 -0.77
N LYS A 294 -11.64 -13.01 -0.12
CA LYS A 294 -12.20 -14.36 -0.15
C LYS A 294 -12.68 -14.76 -1.56
N ASN A 295 -13.33 -13.85 -2.28
CA ASN A 295 -13.79 -14.09 -3.65
C ASN A 295 -12.64 -14.26 -4.66
N ALA A 296 -11.50 -13.62 -4.44
CA ALA A 296 -10.30 -13.82 -5.25
C ALA A 296 -9.62 -15.17 -4.96
N GLY A 297 -9.98 -15.83 -3.85
CA GLY A 297 -9.41 -17.11 -3.42
C GLY A 297 -8.17 -16.95 -2.53
N ALA A 298 -7.88 -15.76 -2.01
CA ALA A 298 -6.77 -15.56 -1.09
C ALA A 298 -7.02 -16.26 0.26
N ASN A 299 -5.94 -16.66 0.90
CA ASN A 299 -5.91 -17.41 2.15
C ASN A 299 -5.83 -16.49 3.39
N GLY A 300 -5.50 -15.22 3.20
CA GLY A 300 -5.44 -14.24 4.27
C GLY A 300 -5.32 -12.80 3.75
N TYR A 301 -5.60 -11.86 4.65
CA TYR A 301 -5.39 -10.43 4.46
C TYR A 301 -4.66 -9.88 5.67
N VAL A 302 -3.58 -9.15 5.46
CA VAL A 302 -2.78 -8.54 6.52
C VAL A 302 -2.58 -7.07 6.20
N ALA A 303 -2.79 -6.22 7.20
CA ALA A 303 -2.49 -4.80 7.07
C ALA A 303 -0.96 -4.59 7.01
N LYS A 304 -0.49 -3.71 6.12
CA LYS A 304 0.91 -3.28 6.10
C LYS A 304 1.34 -2.77 7.50
N PHE A 305 2.63 -2.89 7.82
CA PHE A 305 3.26 -2.43 9.07
C PHE A 305 2.96 -3.26 10.33
N ALA A 306 2.22 -4.36 10.22
CA ALA A 306 1.98 -5.28 11.33
C ALA A 306 2.84 -6.56 11.17
N ALA A 307 4.14 -6.48 11.48
CA ALA A 307 5.08 -7.59 11.27
C ALA A 307 4.68 -8.88 12.04
N ALA A 308 4.17 -8.74 13.26
CA ALA A 308 3.67 -9.88 14.04
C ALA A 308 2.41 -10.50 13.39
N GLU A 309 1.44 -9.68 12.96
CA GLU A 309 0.24 -10.16 12.25
C GLU A 309 0.62 -10.85 10.94
N LEU A 310 1.62 -10.34 10.21
CA LEU A 310 2.14 -10.95 8.99
C LEU A 310 2.74 -12.33 9.26
N ALA A 311 3.58 -12.45 10.29
CA ALA A 311 4.17 -13.72 10.67
C ALA A 311 3.12 -14.75 11.11
N ASP A 312 2.11 -14.33 11.88
CA ASP A 312 0.99 -15.18 12.28
C ASP A 312 0.14 -15.64 11.10
N ALA A 313 -0.14 -14.75 10.15
CA ALA A 313 -0.86 -15.09 8.93
C ALA A 313 -0.07 -16.09 8.07
N ILE A 314 1.25 -15.91 7.95
CA ILE A 314 2.13 -16.85 7.24
C ILE A 314 2.10 -18.22 7.93
N ARG A 315 2.25 -18.26 9.27
CA ARG A 315 2.16 -19.50 10.06
C ARG A 315 0.83 -20.21 9.83
N HIS A 316 -0.28 -19.47 9.93
CA HIS A 316 -1.62 -20.01 9.75
C HIS A 316 -1.84 -20.54 8.32
N ALA A 317 -1.45 -19.79 7.30
CA ALA A 317 -1.61 -20.18 5.90
C ALA A 317 -0.77 -21.41 5.51
N LEU A 318 0.37 -21.61 6.18
CA LEU A 318 1.23 -22.79 6.01
C LEU A 318 0.80 -23.98 6.87
N GLY A 319 -0.21 -23.83 7.74
CA GLY A 319 -0.67 -24.88 8.64
C GLY A 319 0.24 -25.13 9.85
N ALA A 320 1.16 -24.21 10.16
CA ALA A 320 1.92 -24.22 11.40
C ALA A 320 0.99 -23.73 12.53
N THR A 321 0.63 -24.63 13.44
CA THR A 321 -0.17 -24.26 14.62
C THR A 321 0.72 -23.44 15.56
N PRO A 322 0.27 -22.30 16.12
CA PRO A 322 1.02 -21.64 17.19
C PRO A 322 1.22 -22.65 18.31
N ALA A 323 2.45 -22.80 18.81
CA ALA A 323 2.67 -23.55 20.04
C ALA A 323 1.83 -22.87 21.14
N ALA A 324 0.92 -23.63 21.77
CA ALA A 324 0.11 -23.12 22.86
C ALA A 324 1.02 -22.56 23.96
N ALA A 325 0.75 -21.32 24.36
CA ALA A 325 1.42 -20.62 25.46
C ALA A 325 1.32 -21.38 26.79
#